data_AF-A0A496A722-F1
#
_entry.id   AF-A0A496A722-F1
#
_cell.length_a   1.000
_cell.length_b   1.000
_cell.length_c   1.000
_cell.angle_alpha   90.00
_cell.angle_beta   90.00
_cell.angle_gamma   90.00
#
_symmetry.space_group_name_H-M   'P 1'
#
loop_
_entity.id
_entity.type
_entity.pdbx_description
1 polymer ?
#
loop_
_entity_poly.entity_id
_entity_poly.type
_entity_poly.pdbx_seq_one_letter_code
_entity_poly.pdbx_strand_id
1 'polypeptide(L)'
;MKNTDEPIKAAPTARSDGELSGMKNILADTLFEMGYNDTLVDTLIERNVIDFSVVNYTSDVMDNLIEHYGESVLCGGLPDAVICESLDAALMGEIGRSWRASKGDTFRERILYMIAAPIESLDLKVIESSELESIKLMPQLDAVKRNMIIDYGEFGMQLPDTDVIVYRPENSQIIAIISSKISVKESVVQVGYWKFKLLESENTAHIKVYLITPDANKDLTRIAPAKEPRVIAEIELDGTYVLTTEALEESDKVKLFEHFIEDFKQVIGENH
;
A
#
# COMPACT_ATOMS: atom_id res chain seq x y z
N MET A 1 -17.79 37.04 -32.09
CA MET A 1 -16.50 37.31 -32.74
C MET A 1 -15.61 38.12 -31.81
N LYS A 2 -14.77 37.42 -31.04
CA LYS A 2 -13.42 37.87 -30.73
C LYS A 2 -12.55 36.64 -30.95
N ASN A 3 -11.89 36.64 -32.11
CA ASN A 3 -10.76 35.78 -32.37
C ASN A 3 -9.67 36.13 -31.36
N THR A 4 -9.22 35.12 -30.64
CA THR A 4 -7.84 35.06 -30.16
C THR A 4 -7.39 33.62 -30.43
N ASP A 5 -6.98 33.41 -31.69
CA ASP A 5 -6.24 32.26 -32.17
C ASP A 5 -4.87 32.22 -31.47
N GLU A 6 -4.84 31.96 -30.18
CA GLU A 6 -3.61 31.62 -29.48
C GLU A 6 -3.78 30.30 -28.73
N PRO A 7 -2.97 29.27 -29.04
CA PRO A 7 -3.00 28.01 -28.30
C PRO A 7 -2.46 28.27 -26.89
N ILE A 8 -3.29 28.02 -25.87
CA ILE A 8 -2.87 28.12 -24.47
C ILE A 8 -2.21 26.80 -24.05
N LYS A 9 -1.05 26.96 -23.41
CA LYS A 9 0.02 25.99 -23.16
C LYS A 9 -0.22 25.10 -21.93
N ALA A 10 0.23 23.84 -22.01
CA ALA A 10 0.23 22.83 -20.93
C ALA A 10 1.13 23.18 -19.72
N ALA A 11 0.93 22.43 -18.63
CA ALA A 11 1.63 22.52 -17.33
C ALA A 11 3.18 22.47 -17.46
N PRO A 12 3.94 23.05 -16.50
CA PRO A 12 5.37 23.34 -16.68
C PRO A 12 6.30 22.12 -16.81
N THR A 13 5.88 20.90 -16.46
CA THR A 13 6.63 19.66 -16.69
C THR A 13 6.43 19.09 -18.10
N ALA A 14 5.57 19.70 -18.93
CA ALA A 14 5.48 19.43 -20.36
C ALA A 14 6.51 20.23 -21.21
N ARG A 15 7.56 20.80 -20.60
CA ARG A 15 8.58 21.59 -21.32
C ARG A 15 10.02 21.18 -21.01
N SER A 16 10.39 19.98 -21.42
CA SER A 16 11.73 19.74 -21.98
C SER A 16 11.72 18.42 -22.73
N ASP A 17 11.63 18.52 -24.06
CA ASP A 17 12.11 17.55 -25.05
C ASP A 17 12.17 16.08 -24.61
N GLY A 18 11.00 15.44 -24.60
CA GLY A 18 10.84 13.99 -24.50
C GLY A 18 9.37 13.65 -24.39
N GLU A 19 8.77 13.11 -25.46
CA GLU A 19 7.36 12.71 -25.49
C GLU A 19 7.03 11.74 -24.34
N LEU A 20 6.33 12.23 -23.32
CA LEU A 20 5.70 11.40 -22.29
C LEU A 20 4.19 11.55 -22.50
N SER A 21 3.59 10.53 -23.11
CA SER A 21 2.17 10.54 -23.48
C SER A 21 1.26 10.09 -22.33
N GLY A 22 0.05 10.65 -22.30
CA GLY A 22 -1.16 10.16 -21.62
C GLY A 22 -1.00 9.65 -20.19
N MET A 23 -0.56 8.40 -20.03
CA MET A 23 -0.59 7.63 -18.78
C MET A 23 0.45 8.05 -17.74
N LYS A 24 1.57 8.68 -18.14
CA LYS A 24 2.53 9.24 -17.19
C LYS A 24 1.98 10.46 -16.45
N ASN A 25 1.09 11.22 -17.08
CA ASN A 25 0.44 12.37 -16.46
C ASN A 25 -0.62 11.92 -15.44
N ILE A 26 -1.39 10.86 -15.73
CA ILE A 26 -2.48 10.40 -14.85
C ILE A 26 -1.97 9.86 -13.50
N LEU A 27 -0.82 9.18 -13.47
CA LEU A 27 -0.22 8.71 -12.22
C LEU A 27 0.46 9.84 -11.44
N ALA A 28 1.10 10.78 -12.15
CA ALA A 28 1.60 12.01 -11.53
C ALA A 28 0.45 12.78 -10.89
N ASP A 29 -0.67 12.91 -11.60
CA ASP A 29 -1.89 13.56 -11.12
C ASP A 29 -2.49 12.79 -9.93
N THR A 30 -2.51 11.45 -9.93
CA THR A 30 -3.03 10.65 -8.80
C THR A 30 -2.13 10.74 -7.56
N LEU A 31 -0.81 10.71 -7.72
CA LEU A 31 0.13 10.87 -6.61
C LEU A 31 0.12 12.30 -6.07
N PHE A 32 -0.07 13.28 -6.96
CA PHE A 32 -0.31 14.68 -6.61
C PHE A 32 -1.63 14.86 -5.85
N GLU A 33 -2.72 14.23 -6.29
CA GLU A 33 -4.03 14.18 -5.62
C GLU A 33 -3.99 13.43 -4.28
N MET A 34 -3.01 12.55 -4.07
CA MET A 34 -2.72 11.89 -2.79
C MET A 34 -1.80 12.72 -1.88
N GLY A 35 -1.41 13.93 -2.30
CA GLY A 35 -0.63 14.89 -1.51
C GLY A 35 0.89 14.75 -1.64
N TYR A 36 1.38 13.99 -2.62
CA TYR A 36 2.81 13.86 -2.90
C TYR A 36 3.28 14.89 -3.93
N ASN A 37 4.51 15.38 -3.78
CA ASN A 37 5.07 16.36 -4.72
C ASN A 37 5.61 15.70 -6.00
N ASP A 38 5.72 16.48 -7.06
CA ASP A 38 6.19 16.05 -8.39
C ASP A 38 7.56 15.33 -8.35
N THR A 39 8.42 15.73 -7.41
CA THR A 39 9.76 15.14 -7.23
C THR A 39 9.71 13.68 -6.79
N LEU A 40 8.71 13.27 -5.99
CA LEU A 40 8.52 11.86 -5.60
C LEU A 40 8.13 11.00 -6.79
N VAL A 41 7.20 11.51 -7.61
CA VAL A 41 6.70 10.81 -8.79
C VAL A 41 7.85 10.57 -9.76
N ASP A 42 8.63 11.60 -10.05
CA ASP A 42 9.77 11.52 -10.96
C ASP A 42 10.85 10.56 -10.42
N THR A 43 11.14 10.59 -9.11
CA THR A 43 12.14 9.72 -8.49
C THR A 43 11.73 8.24 -8.53
N LEU A 44 10.45 7.93 -8.32
CA LEU A 44 9.94 6.54 -8.37
C LEU A 44 9.98 5.97 -9.79
N ILE A 45 9.77 6.83 -10.80
CA ILE A 45 9.89 6.48 -12.22
C ILE A 45 11.36 6.30 -12.61
N GLU A 46 12.25 7.21 -12.21
CA GLU A 46 13.69 7.16 -12.53
C GLU A 46 14.39 5.95 -11.90
N ARG A 47 13.93 5.50 -10.73
CA ARG A 47 14.48 4.32 -10.04
C ARG A 47 13.91 2.99 -10.51
N ASN A 48 13.08 2.97 -11.55
CA ASN A 48 12.49 1.75 -12.13
C ASN A 48 11.70 0.89 -11.13
N VAL A 49 11.12 1.52 -10.10
CA VAL A 49 10.34 0.85 -9.04
C VAL A 49 8.94 0.42 -9.55
N ILE A 50 8.47 0.99 -10.68
CA ILE A 50 7.16 0.68 -11.28
C ILE A 50 7.29 0.49 -12.80
N ASP A 51 6.82 -0.66 -13.32
CA ASP A 51 6.64 -0.94 -14.76
C ASP A 51 5.16 -0.75 -15.16
N PHE A 52 4.93 0.12 -16.14
CA PHE A 52 3.60 0.60 -16.53
C PHE A 52 2.99 -0.11 -17.74
N SER A 53 3.59 -1.19 -18.22
CA SER A 53 3.13 -1.90 -19.42
C SER A 53 1.83 -2.70 -19.28
N VAL A 54 1.20 -2.76 -18.08
CA VAL A 54 0.16 -3.77 -17.78
C VAL A 54 -1.10 -3.25 -17.06
N VAL A 55 -1.29 -1.94 -16.89
CA VAL A 55 -2.39 -1.41 -16.03
C VAL A 55 -3.58 -0.92 -16.85
N ASN A 56 -4.78 -1.41 -16.53
CA ASN A 56 -6.05 -0.97 -17.09
C ASN A 56 -6.94 -0.41 -15.96
N TYR A 57 -7.41 0.83 -16.05
CA TYR A 57 -8.35 1.41 -15.08
C TYR A 57 -9.79 1.06 -15.44
N THR A 58 -10.60 0.65 -14.46
CA THR A 58 -12.02 0.33 -14.65
C THR A 58 -12.88 1.59 -14.83
N SER A 59 -13.84 1.50 -15.74
CA SER A 59 -14.87 2.49 -16.08
C SER A 59 -15.65 3.04 -14.88
N ASP A 60 -15.73 2.26 -13.81
CA ASP A 60 -16.74 2.43 -12.76
C ASP A 60 -16.52 3.66 -11.88
N VAL A 61 -15.28 4.17 -11.79
CA VAL A 61 -14.97 5.41 -11.05
C VAL A 61 -15.39 6.64 -11.85
N MET A 62 -15.18 6.61 -13.18
CA MET A 62 -15.54 7.72 -14.07
C MET A 62 -17.05 7.82 -14.24
N ASP A 63 -17.74 6.69 -14.34
CA ASP A 63 -19.19 6.63 -14.50
C ASP A 63 -19.92 7.20 -13.26
N ASN A 64 -19.41 6.92 -12.05
CA ASN A 64 -19.98 7.46 -10.81
C ASN A 64 -19.84 8.99 -10.67
N LEU A 65 -18.72 9.56 -11.12
CA LEU A 65 -18.49 11.01 -11.06
C LEU A 65 -19.38 11.77 -12.06
N ILE A 66 -19.58 11.19 -13.24
CA ILE A 66 -20.46 11.75 -14.29
C ILE A 66 -21.93 11.65 -13.86
N GLU A 67 -22.34 10.55 -13.23
CA GLU A 67 -23.72 10.34 -12.77
C GLU A 67 -24.13 11.36 -11.70
N HIS A 68 -23.24 11.68 -10.75
CA HIS A 68 -23.60 12.53 -9.60
C HIS A 68 -23.51 14.03 -9.87
N TYR A 69 -22.58 14.47 -10.73
CA TYR A 69 -22.29 15.89 -10.92
C TYR A 69 -22.47 16.35 -12.38
N GLY A 70 -22.90 15.45 -13.26
CA GLY A 70 -23.08 15.69 -14.68
C GLY A 70 -21.75 15.80 -15.44
N GLU A 71 -21.83 15.72 -16.77
CA GLU A 71 -20.65 15.77 -17.67
C GLU A 71 -19.80 17.05 -17.52
N SER A 72 -20.32 18.09 -16.85
CA SER A 72 -19.61 19.35 -16.63
C SER A 72 -18.39 19.25 -15.70
N VAL A 73 -18.29 18.21 -14.86
CA VAL A 73 -17.09 17.94 -14.05
C VAL A 73 -15.87 17.62 -14.93
N LEU A 74 -16.09 17.13 -16.14
CA LEU A 74 -15.02 16.84 -17.09
C LEU A 74 -14.46 18.11 -17.77
N CYS A 75 -15.11 19.27 -17.62
CA CYS A 75 -14.91 20.42 -18.50
C CYS A 75 -14.61 21.76 -17.81
N GLY A 76 -14.56 21.84 -16.48
CA GLY A 76 -14.27 23.11 -15.79
C GLY A 76 -13.85 22.92 -14.34
N GLY A 77 -12.54 22.96 -14.09
CA GLY A 77 -11.95 22.77 -12.76
C GLY A 77 -12.57 23.66 -11.69
N LEU A 78 -13.00 23.04 -10.60
CA LEU A 78 -13.25 23.74 -9.34
C LEU A 78 -11.89 24.18 -8.75
N PRO A 79 -11.80 25.31 -8.03
CA PRO A 79 -10.57 25.70 -7.35
C PRO A 79 -10.16 24.63 -6.32
N ASP A 80 -8.88 24.22 -6.31
CA ASP A 80 -8.34 23.10 -5.52
C ASP A 80 -8.74 23.11 -4.04
N ALA A 81 -8.78 24.29 -3.41
CA ALA A 81 -9.19 24.44 -2.02
C ALA A 81 -10.69 24.12 -1.80
N VAL A 82 -11.53 24.44 -2.79
CA VAL A 82 -12.96 24.11 -2.79
C VAL A 82 -13.16 22.64 -3.14
N ILE A 83 -12.34 22.04 -4.01
CA ILE A 83 -12.36 20.59 -4.26
C ILE A 83 -12.05 19.85 -2.97
N CYS A 84 -10.94 20.12 -2.29
CA CYS A 84 -10.56 19.38 -1.09
C CYS A 84 -11.59 19.53 0.05
N GLU A 85 -12.05 20.76 0.34
CA GLU A 85 -13.08 20.96 1.38
C GLU A 85 -14.44 20.38 0.99
N SER A 86 -14.84 20.44 -0.29
CA SER A 86 -16.13 19.92 -0.75
C SER A 86 -16.11 18.41 -0.95
N LEU A 87 -15.00 17.80 -1.39
CA LEU A 87 -14.83 16.34 -1.50
C LEU A 87 -14.79 15.73 -0.10
N ASP A 88 -14.00 16.27 0.83
CA ASP A 88 -13.94 15.73 2.20
C ASP A 88 -15.28 15.91 2.95
N ALA A 89 -15.97 17.03 2.75
CA ALA A 89 -17.29 17.26 3.35
C ALA A 89 -18.42 16.44 2.67
N ALA A 90 -18.39 16.24 1.36
CA ALA A 90 -19.40 15.46 0.62
C ALA A 90 -19.16 13.93 0.71
N LEU A 91 -17.92 13.50 0.93
CA LEU A 91 -17.53 12.11 1.18
C LEU A 91 -17.79 11.68 2.64
N MET A 92 -18.40 12.52 3.48
CA MET A 92 -18.91 12.16 4.80
C MET A 92 -20.16 11.27 4.68
N GLY A 93 -19.95 10.02 4.25
CA GLY A 93 -21.00 9.04 3.96
C GLY A 93 -20.43 7.72 3.42
N GLU A 94 -21.26 6.91 2.76
CA GLU A 94 -20.85 5.64 2.15
C GLU A 94 -19.84 5.81 1.01
N ILE A 95 -19.97 6.89 0.23
CA ILE A 95 -19.10 7.17 -0.92
C ILE A 95 -17.66 7.44 -0.47
N GLY A 96 -17.44 8.18 0.62
CA GLY A 96 -16.10 8.37 1.19
C GLY A 96 -15.54 7.15 1.90
N ARG A 97 -16.39 6.24 2.37
CA ARG A 97 -15.94 4.92 2.85
C ARG A 97 -15.49 4.06 1.67
N SER A 98 -16.25 4.06 0.57
CA SER A 98 -15.93 3.35 -0.67
C SER A 98 -14.64 3.86 -1.32
N TRP A 99 -14.47 5.19 -1.41
CA TRP A 99 -13.24 5.81 -1.94
C TRP A 99 -12.00 5.50 -1.07
N ARG A 100 -12.13 5.56 0.26
CA ARG A 100 -11.03 5.19 1.17
C ARG A 100 -10.68 3.70 1.08
N ALA A 101 -11.68 2.83 0.95
CA ALA A 101 -11.46 1.40 0.71
C ALA A 101 -10.71 1.19 -0.62
N SER A 102 -11.17 1.84 -1.69
CA SER A 102 -10.54 1.80 -3.01
C SER A 102 -9.08 2.28 -3.01
N LYS A 103 -8.74 3.34 -2.25
CA LYS A 103 -7.35 3.77 -2.08
C LYS A 103 -6.49 2.71 -1.39
N GLY A 104 -7.00 2.11 -0.30
CA GLY A 104 -6.32 1.05 0.44
C GLY A 104 -6.09 -0.19 -0.43
N ASP A 105 -7.11 -0.63 -1.15
CA ASP A 105 -7.03 -1.76 -2.08
C ASP A 105 -6.03 -1.49 -3.20
N THR A 106 -6.06 -0.31 -3.80
CA THR A 106 -5.08 0.10 -4.82
C THR A 106 -3.66 0.08 -4.25
N PHE A 107 -3.45 0.58 -3.03
CA PHE A 107 -2.14 0.54 -2.39
C PHE A 107 -1.68 -0.90 -2.15
N ARG A 108 -2.55 -1.78 -1.64
CA ARG A 108 -2.28 -3.22 -1.48
C ARG A 108 -1.84 -3.85 -2.79
N GLU A 109 -2.60 -3.68 -3.86
CA GLU A 109 -2.32 -4.25 -5.18
C GLU A 109 -0.95 -3.79 -5.71
N ARG A 110 -0.58 -2.53 -5.48
CA ARG A 110 0.74 -2.00 -5.86
C ARG A 110 1.86 -2.60 -5.03
N ILE A 111 1.69 -2.71 -3.71
CA ILE A 111 2.67 -3.37 -2.86
C ILE A 111 2.87 -4.82 -3.33
N LEU A 112 1.79 -5.57 -3.53
CA LEU A 112 1.83 -6.94 -4.02
C LEU A 112 2.61 -7.04 -5.32
N TYR A 113 2.30 -6.18 -6.30
CA TYR A 113 3.01 -6.13 -7.58
C TYR A 113 4.52 -5.90 -7.42
N MET A 114 4.93 -4.98 -6.54
CA MET A 114 6.34 -4.66 -6.33
C MET A 114 7.12 -5.78 -5.63
N ILE A 115 6.48 -6.54 -4.74
CA ILE A 115 7.18 -7.53 -3.91
C ILE A 115 7.05 -8.96 -4.41
N ALA A 116 6.00 -9.29 -5.18
CA ALA A 116 5.72 -10.66 -5.60
C ALA A 116 6.89 -11.27 -6.39
N ALA A 117 7.26 -10.68 -7.53
CA ALA A 117 8.32 -11.25 -8.37
C ALA A 117 9.69 -11.35 -7.66
N PRO A 118 10.16 -10.32 -6.93
CA PRO A 118 11.40 -10.43 -6.16
C PRO A 118 11.37 -11.53 -5.08
N ILE A 119 10.25 -11.69 -4.36
CA ILE A 119 10.12 -12.72 -3.32
C ILE A 119 9.95 -14.12 -3.93
N GLU A 120 9.18 -14.25 -5.00
CA GLU A 120 8.99 -15.52 -5.71
C GLU A 120 10.29 -16.04 -6.35
N SER A 121 11.21 -15.13 -6.72
CA SER A 121 12.56 -15.51 -7.17
C SER A 121 13.41 -16.19 -6.09
N LEU A 122 12.94 -16.22 -4.83
CA LEU A 122 13.56 -16.90 -3.69
C LEU A 122 12.89 -18.25 -3.37
N ASP A 123 12.19 -18.85 -4.34
CA ASP A 123 11.43 -20.09 -4.19
C ASP A 123 10.31 -20.01 -3.13
N LEU A 124 9.75 -18.82 -2.94
CA LEU A 124 8.60 -18.57 -2.07
C LEU A 124 7.35 -18.32 -2.92
N LYS A 125 6.18 -18.40 -2.29
CA LYS A 125 4.91 -17.95 -2.87
C LYS A 125 4.39 -16.74 -2.12
N VAL A 126 3.83 -15.80 -2.88
CA VAL A 126 3.16 -14.61 -2.38
C VAL A 126 1.69 -14.69 -2.78
N ILE A 127 0.78 -14.53 -1.83
CA ILE A 127 -0.67 -14.54 -2.07
C ILE A 127 -1.33 -13.39 -1.33
N GLU A 128 -2.49 -12.97 -1.81
CA GLU A 128 -3.39 -12.11 -1.03
C GLU A 128 -4.08 -12.90 0.07
N SER A 129 -4.32 -12.27 1.22
CA SER A 129 -5.03 -12.91 2.33
C SER A 129 -6.47 -13.31 1.96
N SER A 130 -7.11 -12.53 1.07
CA SER A 130 -8.45 -12.79 0.53
C SER A 130 -8.55 -14.14 -0.18
N GLU A 131 -7.44 -14.66 -0.73
CA GLU A 131 -7.40 -15.98 -1.36
C GLU A 131 -7.68 -17.11 -0.35
N LEU A 132 -7.42 -16.88 0.94
CA LEU A 132 -7.70 -17.85 2.00
C LEU A 132 -9.15 -17.81 2.49
N GLU A 133 -9.96 -16.85 2.06
CA GLU A 133 -11.37 -16.74 2.46
C GLU A 133 -12.29 -17.70 1.69
N SER A 134 -11.82 -18.28 0.59
CA SER A 134 -12.60 -19.22 -0.22
C SER A 134 -13.07 -20.44 0.58
N ILE A 135 -14.31 -20.85 0.34
CA ILE A 135 -14.92 -22.06 0.94
C ILE A 135 -14.22 -23.33 0.43
N LYS A 136 -13.65 -23.29 -0.78
CA LYS A 136 -13.01 -24.44 -1.42
C LYS A 136 -11.57 -24.10 -1.79
N LEU A 137 -10.69 -24.24 -0.81
CA LEU A 137 -9.26 -24.07 -1.01
C LEU A 137 -8.62 -25.33 -1.60
N MET A 138 -7.60 -25.13 -2.42
CA MET A 138 -6.69 -26.21 -2.79
C MET A 138 -5.94 -26.69 -1.54
N PRO A 139 -5.51 -27.97 -1.46
CA PRO A 139 -4.89 -28.53 -0.25
C PRO A 139 -3.72 -27.70 0.31
N GLN A 140 -2.92 -27.09 -0.57
CA GLN A 140 -1.82 -26.21 -0.17
C GLN A 140 -2.31 -24.96 0.55
N LEU A 141 -3.28 -24.22 0.00
CA LEU A 141 -3.81 -23.00 0.62
C LEU A 141 -4.61 -23.30 1.90
N ASP A 142 -5.28 -24.45 1.95
CA ASP A 142 -5.93 -24.93 3.17
C ASP A 142 -4.90 -25.19 4.29
N ALA A 143 -3.73 -25.75 3.96
CA ALA A 143 -2.64 -25.91 4.91
C ALA A 143 -2.05 -24.55 5.35
N VAL A 144 -1.81 -23.62 4.42
CA VAL A 144 -1.37 -22.25 4.74
C VAL A 144 -2.36 -21.58 5.69
N LYS A 145 -3.66 -21.64 5.39
CA LYS A 145 -4.71 -21.10 6.26
C LYS A 145 -4.64 -21.67 7.67
N ARG A 146 -4.54 -22.98 7.82
CA ARG A 146 -4.43 -23.63 9.15
C ARG A 146 -3.16 -23.24 9.89
N ASN A 147 -2.05 -23.02 9.20
CA ASN A 147 -0.78 -22.61 9.79
C ASN A 147 -0.78 -21.15 10.30
N MET A 148 -1.83 -20.37 10.00
CA MET A 148 -1.95 -18.96 10.43
C MET A 148 -3.06 -18.73 11.47
N ILE A 149 -3.94 -19.71 11.69
CA ILE A 149 -5.11 -19.55 12.55
C ILE A 149 -4.70 -19.31 14.00
N ILE A 150 -5.33 -18.32 14.62
CA ILE A 150 -5.29 -18.07 16.06
C ILE A 150 -6.54 -18.71 16.69
N ASP A 151 -6.33 -19.57 17.67
CA ASP A 151 -7.39 -20.21 18.45
C ASP A 151 -7.69 -19.40 19.72
N TYR A 152 -8.89 -18.81 19.78
CA TYR A 152 -9.39 -18.10 20.97
C TYR A 152 -10.22 -19.02 21.89
N GLY A 153 -10.11 -20.34 21.73
CA GLY A 153 -10.82 -21.33 22.52
C GLY A 153 -12.33 -21.29 22.25
N GLU A 154 -13.12 -20.97 23.27
CA GLU A 154 -14.58 -20.94 23.16
C GLU A 154 -15.10 -19.86 22.19
N PHE A 155 -14.29 -18.83 21.92
CA PHE A 155 -14.63 -17.75 20.99
C PHE A 155 -14.31 -18.11 19.53
N GLY A 156 -13.73 -19.29 19.29
CA GLY A 156 -13.46 -19.83 17.97
C GLY A 156 -12.09 -19.44 17.40
N MET A 157 -11.95 -19.68 16.09
CA MET A 157 -10.70 -19.51 15.35
C MET A 157 -10.78 -18.29 14.44
N GLN A 158 -9.73 -17.48 14.41
CA GLN A 158 -9.64 -16.29 13.56
C GLN A 158 -8.32 -16.24 12.80
N LEU A 159 -8.36 -15.66 11.61
CA LEU A 159 -7.15 -15.32 10.86
C LEU A 159 -6.70 -13.90 11.24
N PRO A 160 -5.39 -13.63 11.26
CA PRO A 160 -4.87 -12.28 11.30
C PRO A 160 -5.39 -11.40 10.16
N ASP A 161 -5.70 -10.15 10.47
CA ASP A 161 -5.99 -9.11 9.47
C ASP A 161 -4.67 -8.63 8.85
N THR A 162 -4.36 -9.21 7.69
CA THR A 162 -3.16 -8.91 6.91
C THR A 162 -3.54 -8.85 5.43
N ASP A 163 -2.69 -8.21 4.63
CA ASP A 163 -2.97 -8.00 3.21
C ASP A 163 -2.29 -9.07 2.35
N VAL A 164 -1.04 -9.41 2.68
CA VAL A 164 -0.20 -10.32 1.89
C VAL A 164 0.43 -11.38 2.79
N ILE A 165 0.50 -12.61 2.27
CA ILE A 165 1.09 -13.76 2.96
C ILE A 165 2.22 -14.31 2.09
N VAL A 166 3.38 -14.54 2.70
CA VAL A 166 4.54 -15.15 2.08
C VAL A 166 4.82 -16.50 2.71
N TYR A 167 4.88 -17.56 1.91
CA TYR A 167 5.05 -18.92 2.42
C TYR A 167 5.94 -19.80 1.52
N ARG A 168 6.50 -20.86 2.10
CA ARG A 168 7.24 -21.90 1.39
C ARG A 168 6.27 -22.90 0.75
N PRO A 169 6.25 -23.05 -0.58
CA PRO A 169 5.29 -23.92 -1.24
C PRO A 169 5.49 -25.41 -0.91
N GLU A 170 6.70 -25.83 -0.56
CA GLU A 170 7.07 -27.24 -0.30
C GLU A 170 6.36 -27.82 0.92
N ASN A 171 6.20 -27.00 1.97
CA ASN A 171 5.66 -27.42 3.27
C ASN A 171 4.53 -26.51 3.79
N SER A 172 4.11 -25.51 3.02
CA SER A 172 3.10 -24.52 3.41
C SER A 172 3.45 -23.72 4.67
N GLN A 173 4.74 -23.64 5.02
CA GLN A 173 5.22 -22.86 6.15
C GLN A 173 5.17 -21.37 5.82
N ILE A 174 4.47 -20.61 6.64
CA ILE A 174 4.39 -19.15 6.50
C ILE A 174 5.69 -18.56 7.03
N ILE A 175 6.29 -17.68 6.23
CA ILE A 175 7.51 -16.99 6.60
C ILE A 175 7.19 -15.59 7.11
N ALA A 176 6.27 -14.90 6.44
CA ALA A 176 5.88 -13.56 6.81
C ALA A 176 4.44 -13.26 6.43
N ILE A 177 3.86 -12.33 7.19
CA ILE A 177 2.65 -11.61 6.83
C ILE A 177 2.97 -10.12 6.71
N ILE A 178 2.31 -9.45 5.77
CA ILE A 178 2.59 -8.06 5.43
C ILE A 178 1.27 -7.30 5.39
N SER A 179 1.18 -6.26 6.21
CA SER A 179 0.07 -5.32 6.19
C SER A 179 0.49 -4.06 5.46
N SER A 180 -0.34 -3.61 4.53
CA SER A 180 -0.16 -2.39 3.73
C SER A 180 -1.17 -1.33 4.19
N LYS A 181 -0.71 -0.26 4.82
CA LYS A 181 -1.61 0.77 5.37
C LYS A 181 -1.19 2.15 4.90
N ILE A 182 -2.11 2.94 4.34
CA ILE A 182 -1.83 4.31 3.88
C ILE A 182 -1.50 5.23 5.06
N SER A 183 -2.28 5.11 6.14
CA SER A 183 -2.10 5.85 7.39
C SER A 183 -1.74 4.88 8.52
N VAL A 184 -0.78 5.27 9.35
CA VAL A 184 -0.16 4.41 10.37
C VAL A 184 -0.87 4.48 11.73
N LYS A 185 -1.50 5.61 12.08
CA LYS A 185 -2.17 5.93 13.37
C LYS A 185 -2.60 4.73 14.23
N GLU A 186 -3.88 4.35 14.20
CA GLU A 186 -4.40 3.22 14.98
C GLU A 186 -4.12 1.87 14.29
N SER A 187 -3.79 1.89 13.00
CA SER A 187 -3.57 0.68 12.20
C SER A 187 -2.30 -0.07 12.61
N VAL A 188 -1.23 0.63 13.02
CA VAL A 188 -0.01 -0.01 13.52
C VAL A 188 -0.27 -0.78 14.81
N VAL A 189 -1.19 -0.31 15.66
CA VAL A 189 -1.61 -1.04 16.87
C VAL A 189 -2.26 -2.36 16.49
N GLN A 190 -3.10 -2.37 15.45
CA GLN A 190 -3.72 -3.60 14.95
C GLN A 190 -2.71 -4.57 14.36
N VAL A 191 -1.74 -4.08 13.60
CA VAL A 191 -0.64 -4.92 13.08
C VAL A 191 0.20 -5.50 14.23
N GLY A 192 0.52 -4.67 15.23
CA GLY A 192 1.23 -5.10 16.44
C GLY A 192 0.44 -6.14 17.24
N TYR A 193 -0.88 -5.97 17.37
CA TYR A 193 -1.77 -6.93 18.02
C TYR A 193 -1.67 -8.33 17.38
N TRP A 194 -1.68 -8.40 16.05
CA TRP A 194 -1.54 -9.69 15.36
C TRP A 194 -0.20 -10.35 15.57
N LYS A 195 0.88 -9.57 15.59
CA LYS A 195 2.19 -10.10 15.96
C LYS A 195 2.18 -10.68 17.38
N PHE A 196 1.64 -9.94 18.34
CA PHE A 196 1.51 -10.42 19.70
C PHE A 196 0.73 -11.75 19.77
N LYS A 197 -0.37 -11.87 19.00
CA LYS A 197 -1.14 -13.11 18.91
C LYS A 197 -0.39 -14.27 18.26
N LEU A 198 0.37 -14.01 17.22
CA LEU A 198 1.19 -15.05 16.58
C LEU A 198 2.28 -15.57 17.54
N LEU A 199 2.81 -14.72 18.41
CA LEU A 199 3.82 -15.10 19.41
C LEU A 199 3.27 -15.98 20.55
N GLU A 200 1.96 -16.01 20.78
CA GLU A 200 1.33 -16.83 21.83
C GLU A 200 1.42 -18.35 21.54
N SER A 201 1.73 -18.76 20.31
CA SER A 201 1.77 -20.16 19.89
C SER A 201 3.08 -20.50 19.19
N GLU A 202 3.71 -21.61 19.59
CA GLU A 202 4.96 -22.11 18.97
C GLU A 202 4.81 -22.35 17.46
N ASN A 203 3.61 -22.73 17.02
CA ASN A 203 3.34 -22.99 15.60
C ASN A 203 3.34 -21.71 14.75
N THR A 204 3.14 -20.53 15.35
CA THR A 204 3.00 -19.26 14.63
C THR A 204 4.06 -18.23 15.03
N ALA A 205 4.77 -18.42 16.14
CA ALA A 205 5.72 -17.45 16.69
C ALA A 205 6.90 -17.13 15.78
N HIS A 206 7.19 -17.99 14.80
CA HIS A 206 8.23 -17.78 13.81
C HIS A 206 7.82 -16.83 12.67
N ILE A 207 6.52 -16.58 12.49
CA ILE A 207 5.98 -15.76 11.40
C ILE A 207 6.38 -14.31 11.63
N LYS A 208 7.08 -13.72 10.66
CA LYS A 208 7.48 -12.31 10.68
C LYS A 208 6.31 -11.41 10.31
N VAL A 209 6.14 -10.30 11.01
CA VAL A 209 5.07 -9.33 10.74
C VAL A 209 5.67 -8.01 10.30
N TYR A 210 5.36 -7.64 9.05
CA TYR A 210 5.83 -6.41 8.43
C TYR A 210 4.69 -5.41 8.19
N LEU A 211 5.02 -4.13 8.29
CA LEU A 211 4.17 -3.03 7.86
C LEU A 211 4.82 -2.33 6.66
N ILE A 212 4.05 -2.14 5.59
CA ILE A 212 4.44 -1.28 4.47
C ILE A 212 3.48 -0.11 4.40
N THR A 213 4.00 1.10 4.33
CA THR A 213 3.18 2.31 4.42
C THR A 213 3.83 3.46 3.69
N PRO A 214 3.08 4.40 3.10
CA PRO A 214 3.67 5.65 2.65
C PRO A 214 3.75 6.69 3.79
N ASP A 215 3.30 6.37 5.01
CA ASP A 215 3.28 7.24 6.18
C ASP A 215 2.64 8.62 5.89
N ALA A 216 1.42 8.61 5.33
CA ALA A 216 0.75 9.83 4.85
C ALA A 216 0.61 10.94 5.92
N ASN A 217 0.61 10.58 7.21
CA ASN A 217 0.50 11.51 8.33
C ASN A 217 1.85 11.89 8.97
N LYS A 218 2.97 11.39 8.44
CA LYS A 218 4.32 11.64 8.96
C LYS A 218 4.42 11.24 10.43
N ASP A 219 3.86 10.08 10.77
CA ASP A 219 3.83 9.54 12.12
C ASP A 219 5.08 8.72 12.44
N LEU A 220 5.80 8.26 11.41
CA LEU A 220 7.02 7.50 11.51
C LEU A 220 8.27 8.33 11.21
N THR A 221 8.16 9.56 10.71
CA THR A 221 9.31 10.31 10.16
C THR A 221 10.49 10.55 11.13
N ARG A 222 10.24 10.69 12.45
CA ARG A 222 11.26 11.04 13.45
C ARG A 222 11.36 10.00 14.57
N ILE A 223 12.59 9.71 15.01
CA ILE A 223 12.91 8.84 16.16
C ILE A 223 12.73 9.59 17.48
N ALA A 224 13.10 10.87 17.56
CA ALA A 224 13.06 11.61 18.81
C ALA A 224 12.60 13.07 18.64
N PRO A 225 11.54 13.53 19.35
CA PRO A 225 10.61 12.71 20.13
C PRO A 225 9.74 11.83 19.22
N ALA A 226 9.70 10.52 19.49
CA ALA A 226 8.84 9.60 18.75
C ALA A 226 7.37 9.85 19.07
N LYS A 227 6.52 9.79 18.04
CA LYS A 227 5.09 9.60 18.24
C LYS A 227 4.81 8.13 18.58
N GLU A 228 3.69 7.87 19.24
CA GLU A 228 3.28 6.52 19.62
C GLU A 228 3.33 5.49 18.45
N PRO A 229 2.87 5.80 17.22
CA PRO A 229 2.97 4.86 16.11
C PRO A 229 4.41 4.47 15.77
N ARG A 230 5.37 5.40 15.86
CA ARG A 230 6.80 5.11 15.67
C ARG A 230 7.30 4.17 16.76
N VAL A 231 6.93 4.40 18.02
CA VAL A 231 7.35 3.53 19.14
C VAL A 231 6.86 2.10 18.93
N ILE A 232 5.60 1.91 18.51
CA ILE A 232 5.05 0.57 18.24
C ILE A 232 5.76 -0.10 17.08
N ALA A 233 6.00 0.63 15.98
CA ALA A 233 6.73 0.11 14.82
C ALA A 233 8.14 -0.37 15.18
N GLU A 234 8.82 0.32 16.09
CA GLU A 234 10.18 0.01 16.55
C GLU A 234 10.23 -1.19 17.50
N ILE A 235 9.29 -1.26 18.45
CA ILE A 235 9.34 -2.23 19.54
C ILE A 235 8.64 -3.53 19.15
N GLU A 236 7.48 -3.44 18.51
CA GLU A 236 6.59 -4.59 18.34
C GLU A 236 6.82 -5.30 16.99
N LEU A 237 7.08 -4.58 15.89
CA LEU A 237 7.07 -5.17 14.55
C LEU A 237 8.42 -5.82 14.14
N ASP A 238 8.39 -6.71 13.15
CA ASP A 238 9.65 -7.28 12.62
C ASP A 238 10.37 -6.30 11.69
N GLY A 239 9.60 -5.46 11.00
CA GLY A 239 10.09 -4.33 10.22
C GLY A 239 8.94 -3.49 9.68
N THR A 240 9.19 -2.22 9.48
CA THR A 240 8.28 -1.23 8.91
C THR A 240 9.00 -0.51 7.78
N TYR A 241 8.40 -0.51 6.61
CA TYR A 241 9.01 -0.02 5.38
C TYR A 241 8.19 1.12 4.80
N VAL A 242 8.83 2.28 4.69
CA VAL A 242 8.16 3.54 4.37
C VAL A 242 8.43 3.93 2.91
N LEU A 243 7.37 4.19 2.14
CA LEU A 243 7.43 4.76 0.80
C LEU A 243 7.29 6.28 0.89
N THR A 244 8.41 7.00 1.01
CA THR A 244 8.39 8.46 1.14
C THR A 244 9.60 9.11 0.47
N THR A 245 9.44 10.36 0.03
CA THR A 245 10.54 11.26 -0.35
C THR A 245 11.03 12.12 0.80
N GLU A 246 10.25 12.19 1.87
CA GLU A 246 10.59 13.00 3.03
C GLU A 246 11.80 12.39 3.74
N ALA A 247 12.56 13.24 4.44
CA ALA A 247 13.67 12.76 5.26
C ALA A 247 13.12 11.86 6.39
N LEU A 248 13.35 10.56 6.29
CA LEU A 248 13.03 9.57 7.31
C LEU A 248 14.26 9.34 8.20
N GLU A 249 14.10 9.50 9.52
CA GLU A 249 15.10 9.01 10.47
C GLU A 249 14.99 7.48 10.56
N GLU A 250 15.86 6.77 9.83
CA GLU A 250 15.83 5.31 9.77
C GLU A 250 16.41 4.64 11.02
N SER A 251 15.91 3.45 11.33
CA SER A 251 16.42 2.55 12.37
C SER A 251 16.53 1.13 11.82
N ASP A 252 16.90 0.17 12.66
CA ASP A 252 16.91 -1.24 12.26
C ASP A 252 15.51 -1.79 11.94
N LYS A 253 14.44 -1.15 12.44
CA LYS A 253 13.05 -1.59 12.33
C LYS A 253 12.18 -0.70 11.48
N VAL A 254 12.53 0.57 11.28
CA VAL A 254 11.77 1.50 10.45
C VAL A 254 12.71 2.09 9.40
N LYS A 255 12.52 1.69 8.15
CA LYS A 255 13.43 1.96 7.04
C LYS A 255 12.69 2.41 5.80
N LEU A 256 13.41 2.93 4.81
CA LEU A 256 12.83 3.14 3.48
C LEU A 256 12.49 1.81 2.81
N PHE A 257 11.43 1.81 2.00
CA PHE A 257 10.95 0.61 1.31
C PHE A 257 11.98 -0.04 0.37
N GLU A 258 12.93 0.73 -0.15
CA GLU A 258 14.02 0.19 -0.99
C GLU A 258 14.88 -0.86 -0.26
N HIS A 259 14.89 -0.86 1.07
CA HIS A 259 15.60 -1.86 1.87
C HIS A 259 14.82 -3.17 2.05
N PHE A 260 13.51 -3.18 1.76
CA PHE A 260 12.63 -4.30 2.10
C PHE A 260 13.11 -5.65 1.53
N ILE A 261 13.38 -5.71 0.23
CA ILE A 261 13.75 -6.98 -0.42
C ILE A 261 15.08 -7.51 0.10
N GLU A 262 16.04 -6.62 0.36
CA GLU A 262 17.37 -7.03 0.85
C GLU A 262 17.30 -7.50 2.30
N ASP A 263 16.60 -6.76 3.16
CA ASP A 263 16.36 -7.16 4.55
C ASP A 263 15.57 -8.47 4.61
N PHE A 264 14.57 -8.65 3.72
CA PHE A 264 13.80 -9.89 3.64
C PHE A 264 14.68 -11.08 3.27
N LYS A 265 15.59 -10.94 2.30
CA LYS A 265 16.55 -12.00 1.93
C LYS A 265 17.45 -12.41 3.09
N GLN A 266 17.91 -11.46 3.90
CA GLN A 266 18.72 -11.76 5.09
C GLN A 266 17.95 -12.65 6.06
N VAL A 267 16.66 -12.34 6.29
CA VAL A 267 15.79 -13.16 7.15
C VAL A 267 15.58 -14.58 6.60
N ILE A 268 15.53 -14.77 5.28
CA ILE A 268 15.47 -16.11 4.68
C ILE A 268 16.81 -16.84 4.83
N GLY A 269 17.92 -16.14 4.62
CA GLY A 269 19.28 -16.70 4.67
C GLY A 269 19.72 -17.16 6.07
N GLU A 270 19.18 -16.55 7.13
CA GLU A 270 19.44 -16.94 8.53
C GLU A 270 18.73 -18.25 8.94
N ASN A 271 17.78 -18.75 8.13
CA ASN A 271 16.96 -19.93 8.42
C ASN A 271 17.38 -21.20 7.64
N HIS A 272 18.61 -21.25 7.12
CA HIS A 272 19.21 -22.40 6.44
C HIS A 272 20.36 -23.04 7.23
#